data_AF-A0AAE6G173-F1
#
_entry.id   AF-A0AAE6G173-F1
#
_cell.length_a   1.000
_cell.length_b   1.000
_cell.length_c   1.000
_cell.angle_alpha   90.00
_cell.angle_beta   90.00
_cell.angle_gamma   90.00
#
_symmetry.space_group_name_H-M   'P 1'
#
loop_
_entity.id
_entity.type
_entity.pdbx_description
1 polymer ?
#
loop_
_entity_poly.entity_id
_entity_poly.type
_entity_poly.pdbx_seq_one_letter_code
_entity_poly.pdbx_strand_id
1 'polypeptide(L)'
;MALLKVAPSAADCHPRWMGANALEYRAIQAFYGQRRARRSGIPYLHHIDEGLWVLRALGASEQAQRAYCLHPLVQDVDKRAAAWAQALATGADLMSPPVEGVSDNPRVLALALNYQETANAALSHRPDLKGPGDIALSMEPAVNDMLRADKVQNYKDFIRHHRGTHPRSAELERYFQAWLARLEVSPEQVTRWHAALDHLSR
;
A
#
# COMPACT_ATOMS: atom_id res chain seq x y z
N MET A 1 -27.39 -18.64 -7.49
CA MET A 1 -26.84 -19.14 -6.21
C MET A 1 -25.49 -18.47 -5.98
N ALA A 2 -25.46 -17.44 -5.13
CA ALA A 2 -24.23 -16.76 -4.79
C ALA A 2 -23.36 -17.68 -3.90
N LEU A 3 -22.16 -18.00 -4.37
CA LEU A 3 -21.14 -18.66 -3.56
C LEU A 3 -20.76 -17.71 -2.43
N LEU A 4 -21.21 -18.01 -1.21
CA LEU A 4 -20.64 -17.43 0.00
C LEU A 4 -19.16 -17.83 0.06
N LYS A 5 -18.26 -16.92 -0.29
CA LYS A 5 -16.85 -17.04 0.09
C LYS A 5 -16.80 -16.91 1.61
N VAL A 6 -16.54 -18.02 2.28
CA VAL A 6 -16.30 -18.07 3.72
C VAL A 6 -15.17 -17.10 4.05
N ALA A 7 -15.45 -16.12 4.92
CA ALA A 7 -14.45 -15.15 5.34
C ALA A 7 -13.39 -15.86 6.22
N PRO A 8 -12.09 -15.62 6.01
CA PRO A 8 -11.05 -16.21 6.83
C PRO A 8 -11.22 -15.75 8.29
N SER A 9 -11.08 -16.70 9.21
CA SER A 9 -11.15 -16.47 10.65
C SER A 9 -9.83 -15.91 11.19
N ALA A 10 -9.85 -15.32 12.38
CA ALA A 10 -8.63 -14.87 13.08
C ALA A 10 -7.60 -15.99 13.32
N ALA A 11 -8.01 -17.27 13.26
CA ALA A 11 -7.13 -18.42 13.36
C ALA A 11 -6.45 -18.79 12.03
N ASP A 12 -7.01 -18.36 10.89
CA ASP A 12 -6.39 -18.48 9.56
C ASP A 12 -5.30 -17.41 9.33
N CYS A 13 -5.08 -16.54 10.33
CA CYS A 13 -4.15 -15.42 10.32
C CYS A 13 -2.78 -15.72 10.96
N HIS A 14 -2.40 -17.00 11.12
CA HIS A 14 -1.06 -17.33 11.63
C HIS A 14 0.00 -17.19 10.53
N PRO A 15 1.20 -16.66 10.82
CA PRO A 15 2.09 -16.10 9.82
C PRO A 15 2.83 -17.20 9.08
N ARG A 16 2.30 -17.65 7.95
CA ARG A 16 3.15 -18.03 6.83
C ARG A 16 3.15 -16.83 5.91
N TRP A 17 4.11 -15.97 6.22
CA TRP A 17 4.47 -14.73 5.55
C TRP A 17 4.48 -15.03 4.03
N MET A 18 4.28 -14.02 3.18
CA MET A 18 4.94 -14.09 1.87
C MET A 18 6.36 -14.43 2.27
N GLY A 19 6.87 -15.60 1.87
CA GLY A 19 8.03 -16.17 2.53
C GLY A 19 9.05 -15.06 2.71
N ALA A 20 9.59 -14.82 3.90
CA ALA A 20 10.48 -13.68 4.18
C ALA A 20 11.69 -13.57 3.20
N ASN A 21 11.80 -14.57 2.32
CA ASN A 21 12.65 -14.72 1.16
C ASN A 21 12.13 -14.05 -0.15
N ALA A 22 10.90 -13.52 -0.21
CA ALA A 22 10.41 -12.81 -1.38
C ALA A 22 11.35 -11.63 -1.65
N LEU A 23 11.83 -11.52 -2.88
CA LEU A 23 12.86 -10.56 -3.26
C LEU A 23 12.42 -9.13 -2.95
N GLU A 24 11.14 -8.84 -3.16
CA GLU A 24 10.56 -7.51 -2.94
C GLU A 24 10.49 -7.14 -1.46
N TYR A 25 10.12 -8.10 -0.60
CA TYR A 25 10.08 -7.89 0.83
C TYR A 25 11.48 -7.63 1.39
N ARG A 26 12.48 -8.40 0.91
CA ARG A 26 13.89 -8.17 1.26
C ARG A 26 14.39 -6.82 0.76
N ALA A 27 13.99 -6.39 -0.44
CA ALA A 27 14.36 -5.09 -0.98
C ALA A 27 13.82 -3.94 -0.12
N ILE A 28 12.54 -3.99 0.28
CA ILE A 28 11.96 -2.94 1.13
C ILE A 28 12.49 -2.99 2.56
N GLN A 29 12.76 -4.19 3.08
CA GLN A 29 13.43 -4.37 4.38
C GLN A 29 14.83 -3.75 4.38
N ALA A 30 15.63 -3.98 3.34
CA ALA A 30 16.96 -3.38 3.21
C ALA A 30 16.87 -1.86 3.04
N PHE A 31 15.92 -1.37 2.25
CA PHE A 31 15.67 0.06 2.10
C PHE A 31 15.31 0.69 3.44
N TYR A 32 14.29 0.19 4.14
CA TYR A 32 13.88 0.75 5.42
C TYR A 32 14.94 0.56 6.52
N GLY A 33 15.64 -0.56 6.54
CA GLY A 33 16.64 -0.87 7.56
C GLY A 33 16.05 -0.71 8.95
N GLN A 34 16.72 0.08 9.80
CA GLN A 34 16.27 0.38 11.16
C GLN A 34 15.42 1.66 11.25
N ARG A 35 15.03 2.27 10.12
CA ARG A 35 14.28 3.53 10.13
C ARG A 35 12.91 3.34 10.79
N ARG A 36 12.56 4.31 11.63
CA ARG A 36 11.31 4.37 12.39
C ARG A 36 10.60 5.68 12.11
N ALA A 37 9.28 5.67 12.13
CA ALA A 37 8.48 6.88 12.05
C ALA A 37 8.79 7.78 13.26
N ARG A 38 9.16 9.04 13.00
CA ARG A 38 9.65 9.98 14.04
C ARG A 38 8.68 10.17 15.22
N ARG A 39 7.37 10.02 14.98
CA ARG A 39 6.33 10.30 15.99
C ARG A 39 5.89 9.08 16.76
N SER A 40 5.64 7.97 16.07
CA SER A 40 5.15 6.72 16.71
C SER A 40 6.29 5.84 17.21
N GLY A 41 7.52 6.02 16.70
CA GLY A 41 8.65 5.13 16.96
C GLY A 41 8.51 3.75 16.30
N ILE A 42 7.45 3.52 15.53
CA ILE A 42 7.17 2.24 14.87
C ILE A 42 8.11 2.08 13.66
N PRO A 43 8.69 0.88 13.41
CA PRO A 43 9.48 0.62 12.22
C PRO A 43 8.67 0.86 10.94
N TYR A 44 9.26 1.49 9.93
CA TYR A 44 8.55 1.66 8.65
C TYR A 44 8.18 0.32 7.99
N LEU A 45 8.97 -0.73 8.24
CA LEU A 45 8.66 -2.07 7.74
C LEU A 45 7.32 -2.59 8.25
N HIS A 46 6.89 -2.17 9.44
CA HIS A 46 5.61 -2.59 10.00
C HIS A 46 4.41 -2.09 9.17
N HIS A 47 4.54 -0.94 8.48
CA HIS A 47 3.49 -0.48 7.55
C HIS A 47 3.34 -1.45 6.37
N ILE A 48 4.44 -2.07 5.93
CA ILE A 48 4.40 -3.12 4.90
C ILE A 48 3.65 -4.33 5.43
N ASP A 49 3.97 -4.79 6.64
CA ASP A 49 3.30 -5.95 7.24
C ASP A 49 1.79 -5.74 7.39
N GLU A 50 1.38 -4.56 7.86
CA GLU A 50 -0.03 -4.20 7.99
C GLU A 50 -0.75 -4.17 6.64
N GLY A 51 -0.16 -3.54 5.62
CA GLY A 51 -0.73 -3.52 4.28
C GLY A 51 -0.80 -4.91 3.65
N LEU A 52 0.22 -5.75 3.84
CA LEU A 52 0.21 -7.14 3.40
C LEU A 52 -0.87 -7.97 4.11
N TRP A 53 -1.13 -7.70 5.38
CA TRP A 53 -2.25 -8.32 6.09
C TRP A 53 -3.59 -7.92 5.46
N VAL A 54 -3.81 -6.62 5.18
CA VAL A 54 -5.05 -6.15 4.54
C VAL A 54 -5.22 -6.76 3.15
N LEU A 55 -4.16 -6.84 2.33
CA LEU A 55 -4.20 -7.47 1.01
C LEU A 55 -4.61 -8.94 1.08
N ARG A 56 -4.14 -9.69 2.08
CA ARG A 56 -4.58 -11.08 2.29
C ARG A 56 -6.04 -11.15 2.70
N ALA A 57 -6.49 -10.27 3.60
CA ALA A 57 -7.88 -10.20 4.01
C ALA A 57 -8.83 -9.84 2.85
N LEU A 58 -8.33 -9.12 1.85
CA LEU A 58 -9.02 -8.83 0.58
C LEU A 58 -9.01 -10.02 -0.40
N GLY A 59 -8.12 -10.99 -0.21
CA GLY A 59 -7.87 -12.05 -1.19
C GLY A 59 -7.09 -11.57 -2.42
N ALA A 60 -6.29 -10.50 -2.28
CA ALA A 60 -5.51 -9.93 -3.36
C ALA A 60 -4.43 -10.89 -3.86
N SER A 61 -4.09 -10.78 -5.15
CA SER A 61 -3.12 -11.65 -5.81
C SER A 61 -1.73 -11.58 -5.18
N GLU A 62 -0.93 -12.64 -5.33
CA GLU A 62 0.47 -12.64 -4.89
C GLU A 62 1.26 -11.51 -5.56
N GLN A 63 0.97 -11.21 -6.84
CA GLN A 63 1.63 -10.12 -7.55
C GLN A 63 1.31 -8.75 -6.93
N ALA A 64 0.06 -8.52 -6.51
CA ALA A 64 -0.32 -7.29 -5.79
C ALA A 64 0.40 -7.18 -4.45
N GLN A 65 0.49 -8.29 -3.70
CA GLN A 65 1.22 -8.35 -2.44
C GLN A 65 2.71 -8.05 -2.62
N ARG A 66 3.37 -8.69 -3.60
CA ARG A 66 4.78 -8.41 -3.94
C ARG A 66 5.00 -6.97 -4.40
N ALA A 67 4.10 -6.45 -5.23
CA ALA A 67 4.17 -5.09 -5.73
C ALA A 67 3.97 -4.06 -4.61
N TYR A 68 3.12 -4.38 -3.63
CA TYR A 68 2.94 -3.58 -2.43
C TYR A 68 4.23 -3.49 -1.62
N CYS A 69 5.08 -4.52 -1.56
CA CYS A 69 6.39 -4.36 -0.92
C CYS A 69 7.26 -3.29 -1.63
N LEU A 70 7.16 -3.16 -2.95
CA LEU A 70 7.97 -2.22 -3.74
C LEU A 70 7.40 -0.80 -3.77
N HIS A 71 6.11 -0.61 -3.46
CA HIS A 71 5.44 0.68 -3.65
C HIS A 71 6.16 1.88 -3.01
N PRO A 72 6.78 1.79 -1.82
CA PRO A 72 7.46 2.95 -1.24
C PRO A 72 8.78 3.29 -1.95
N LEU A 73 9.44 2.29 -2.56
CA LEU A 73 10.68 2.50 -3.30
C LEU A 73 10.46 3.36 -4.54
N VAL A 74 9.27 3.24 -5.14
CA VAL A 74 8.88 4.01 -6.31
C VAL A 74 8.14 5.29 -5.92
N GLN A 75 7.45 5.35 -4.77
CA GLN A 75 6.70 6.54 -4.35
C GLN A 75 7.57 7.70 -3.87
N ASP A 76 8.75 7.43 -3.31
CA ASP A 76 9.69 8.47 -2.88
C ASP A 76 10.38 9.08 -4.11
N VAL A 77 9.91 10.26 -4.54
CA VAL A 77 10.38 11.01 -5.73
C VAL A 77 11.80 11.59 -5.55
N ASP A 78 12.65 10.92 -4.79
CA ASP A 78 14.07 11.09 -4.90
C ASP A 78 14.55 10.52 -6.25
N LYS A 79 15.74 10.94 -6.69
CA LYS A 79 16.40 10.55 -7.96
C LYS A 79 16.36 9.03 -8.29
N ARG A 80 16.10 8.17 -7.31
CA ARG A 80 15.91 6.71 -7.44
C ARG A 80 14.60 6.30 -8.11
N ALA A 81 13.46 6.92 -7.79
CA ALA A 81 12.19 6.61 -8.45
C ALA A 81 12.23 7.03 -9.93
N ALA A 82 12.87 8.16 -10.23
CA ALA A 82 13.12 8.59 -11.61
C ALA A 82 14.06 7.62 -12.36
N ALA A 83 15.11 7.10 -11.71
CA ALA A 83 15.98 6.09 -12.31
C ALA A 83 15.25 4.76 -12.57
N TRP A 84 14.34 4.34 -11.68
CA TRP A 84 13.52 3.13 -11.85
C TRP A 84 12.49 3.31 -12.97
N ALA A 85 11.75 4.43 -12.97
CA ALA A 85 10.80 4.76 -14.02
C ALA A 85 11.46 4.92 -15.40
N GLN A 86 12.66 5.53 -15.45
CA GLN A 86 13.44 5.66 -16.67
C GLN A 86 13.89 4.31 -17.22
N ALA A 87 14.43 3.42 -16.37
CA ALA A 87 14.83 2.07 -16.78
C ALA A 87 13.67 1.26 -17.38
N LEU A 88 12.45 1.47 -16.85
CA LEU A 88 11.22 0.84 -17.35
C LEU A 88 10.69 1.49 -18.63
N ALA A 89 10.74 2.82 -18.74
CA ALA A 89 10.27 3.57 -19.90
C ALA A 89 11.14 3.37 -21.15
N THR A 90 12.43 3.06 -21.00
CA THR A 90 13.35 2.84 -22.13
C THR A 90 13.38 1.41 -22.65
N GLY A 91 12.54 0.51 -22.12
CA GLY A 91 12.52 -0.89 -22.57
C GLY A 91 13.87 -1.58 -22.40
N ALA A 92 14.67 -1.18 -21.40
CA ALA A 92 15.87 -1.91 -21.03
C ALA A 92 15.46 -3.35 -20.72
N ASP A 93 16.24 -4.31 -21.20
CA ASP A 93 15.98 -5.75 -21.06
C ASP A 93 15.54 -6.07 -19.62
N LEU A 94 14.26 -6.40 -19.46
CA LEU A 94 13.61 -6.65 -18.16
C LEU A 94 14.15 -7.93 -17.48
N MET A 95 15.07 -8.65 -18.12
CA MET A 95 15.86 -9.72 -17.52
C MET A 95 16.91 -9.21 -16.52
N SER A 96 17.16 -7.91 -16.44
CA SER A 96 18.08 -7.33 -15.45
C SER A 96 17.53 -6.01 -14.90
N PRO A 97 16.74 -6.05 -13.80
CA PRO A 97 16.34 -4.83 -13.10
C PRO A 97 17.57 -4.01 -12.69
N PRO A 98 17.47 -2.67 -12.60
CA PRO A 98 18.60 -1.79 -12.25
C PRO A 98 19.16 -2.04 -10.84
N VAL A 99 18.47 -2.86 -10.05
CA VAL A 99 19.05 -3.69 -8.99
C VAL A 99 18.70 -5.13 -9.36
N GLU A 100 19.66 -5.85 -9.90
CA GLU A 100 19.52 -7.27 -10.26
C GLU A 100 18.91 -8.03 -9.06
N GLY A 101 17.82 -8.76 -9.29
CA GLY A 101 17.18 -9.57 -8.25
C GLY A 101 16.22 -8.87 -7.28
N VAL A 102 15.68 -7.67 -7.56
CA VAL A 102 14.58 -7.10 -6.74
C VAL A 102 13.25 -7.82 -6.96
N SER A 103 12.98 -8.25 -8.19
CA SER A 103 11.84 -9.07 -8.56
C SER A 103 12.23 -9.95 -9.75
N ASP A 104 11.77 -11.19 -9.76
CA ASP A 104 11.86 -12.09 -10.91
C ASP A 104 10.65 -11.95 -11.86
N ASN A 105 9.69 -11.08 -11.54
CA ASN A 105 8.45 -10.92 -12.29
C ASN A 105 8.24 -9.45 -12.70
N PRO A 106 8.38 -9.12 -14.00
CA PRO A 106 8.24 -7.74 -14.47
C PRO A 106 6.84 -7.15 -14.21
N ARG A 107 5.80 -7.98 -14.06
CA ARG A 107 4.45 -7.53 -13.73
C ARG A 107 4.39 -6.90 -12.34
N VAL A 108 5.15 -7.39 -11.37
CA VAL A 108 5.20 -6.86 -10.00
C VAL A 108 5.68 -5.42 -10.00
N LEU A 109 6.72 -5.12 -10.78
CA LEU A 109 7.26 -3.77 -10.91
C LEU A 109 6.30 -2.83 -11.66
N ALA A 110 5.65 -3.31 -12.73
CA ALA A 110 4.63 -2.55 -13.44
C ALA A 110 3.44 -2.17 -12.54
N LEU A 111 3.00 -3.08 -11.66
CA LEU A 111 1.96 -2.80 -10.66
C LEU A 111 2.38 -1.72 -9.66
N ALA A 112 3.63 -1.77 -9.17
CA ALA A 112 4.15 -0.76 -8.24
C ALA A 112 4.22 0.64 -8.87
N LEU A 113 4.65 0.74 -10.13
CA LEU A 113 4.63 2.02 -10.86
C LEU A 113 3.22 2.55 -11.10
N ASN A 114 2.30 1.68 -11.52
CA ASN A 114 0.91 2.07 -11.76
C ASN A 114 0.24 2.52 -10.45
N TYR A 115 0.56 1.87 -9.33
CA TYR A 115 0.19 2.35 -8.00
C TYR A 115 0.72 3.77 -7.73
N GLN A 116 2.01 4.02 -7.99
CA GLN A 116 2.60 5.35 -7.79
C GLN A 116 1.86 6.42 -8.61
N GLU A 117 1.66 6.17 -9.90
CA GLU A 117 0.95 7.07 -10.80
C GLU A 117 -0.48 7.35 -10.30
N THR A 118 -1.23 6.30 -9.98
CA THR A 118 -2.62 6.40 -9.51
C THR A 118 -2.70 7.13 -8.17
N ALA A 119 -1.80 6.84 -7.23
CA ALA A 119 -1.76 7.51 -5.92
C ALA A 119 -1.40 9.00 -6.06
N ASN A 120 -0.40 9.31 -6.89
CA ASN A 120 0.08 10.69 -7.11
C ASN A 120 -0.94 11.53 -7.89
N ALA A 121 -1.75 10.90 -8.74
CA ALA A 121 -2.85 11.58 -9.40
C ALA A 121 -3.87 12.15 -8.40
N ALA A 122 -3.99 11.64 -7.17
CA ALA A 122 -4.95 12.14 -6.18
C ALA A 122 -4.30 12.38 -4.80
N LEU A 123 -3.27 13.25 -4.76
CA LEU A 123 -2.63 13.70 -3.52
C LEU A 123 -3.53 14.63 -2.68
N SER A 124 -3.37 14.59 -1.36
CA SER A 124 -4.24 15.30 -0.41
C SER A 124 -4.18 16.84 -0.49
N HIS A 125 -3.17 17.40 -1.15
CA HIS A 125 -3.02 18.85 -1.35
C HIS A 125 -3.54 19.33 -2.72
N ARG A 126 -4.16 18.44 -3.51
CA ARG A 126 -4.77 18.83 -4.78
C ARG A 126 -6.03 19.68 -4.50
N PRO A 127 -6.10 20.92 -5.04
CA PRO A 127 -7.23 21.81 -4.77
C PRO A 127 -8.53 21.37 -5.47
N ASP A 128 -8.43 20.53 -6.49
CA ASP A 128 -9.54 20.02 -7.29
C ASP A 128 -10.08 18.66 -6.81
N LEU A 129 -9.49 18.06 -5.78
CA LEU A 129 -9.98 16.86 -5.12
C LEU A 129 -11.13 17.23 -4.15
N LYS A 130 -12.38 17.23 -4.63
CA LYS A 130 -13.56 17.64 -3.86
C LYS A 130 -14.32 16.47 -3.24
N GLY A 131 -14.22 15.29 -3.83
CA GLY A 131 -14.86 14.08 -3.30
C GLY A 131 -14.39 12.79 -3.98
N PRO A 132 -15.05 11.66 -3.65
CA PRO A 132 -14.66 10.34 -4.18
C PRO A 132 -14.62 10.30 -5.71
N GLY A 133 -15.55 10.96 -6.39
CA GLY A 133 -15.66 10.96 -7.85
C GLY A 133 -14.47 11.58 -8.60
N ASP A 134 -13.67 12.41 -7.92
CA ASP A 134 -12.49 13.06 -8.51
C ASP A 134 -11.24 12.16 -8.49
N ILE A 135 -11.34 11.00 -7.83
CA ILE A 135 -10.26 10.02 -7.73
C ILE A 135 -10.40 9.03 -8.88
N ALA A 136 -9.47 9.12 -9.84
CA ALA A 136 -9.31 8.09 -10.87
C ALA A 136 -8.71 6.82 -10.24
N LEU A 137 -9.33 5.68 -10.52
CA LEU A 137 -8.77 4.37 -10.17
C LEU A 137 -7.99 3.79 -11.34
N SER A 138 -7.09 2.86 -11.03
CA SER A 138 -6.38 2.11 -12.04
C SER A 138 -7.33 1.16 -12.77
N MET A 139 -7.09 0.95 -14.07
CA MET A 139 -7.75 -0.10 -14.84
C MET A 139 -7.30 -1.51 -14.41
N GLU A 140 -6.22 -1.62 -13.63
CA GLU A 140 -5.71 -2.87 -13.09
C GLU A 140 -6.26 -3.09 -11.66
N PRO A 141 -7.15 -4.08 -11.44
CA PRO A 141 -7.74 -4.33 -10.13
C PRO A 141 -6.72 -4.56 -9.01
N ALA A 142 -5.58 -5.20 -9.31
CA ALA A 142 -4.52 -5.43 -8.34
C ALA A 142 -3.95 -4.12 -7.75
N VAL A 143 -3.87 -3.06 -8.55
CA VAL A 143 -3.43 -1.73 -8.08
C VAL A 143 -4.45 -1.11 -7.14
N ASN A 144 -5.74 -1.30 -7.42
CA ASN A 144 -6.80 -0.79 -6.56
C ASN A 144 -6.83 -1.52 -5.20
N ASP A 145 -6.49 -2.81 -5.16
CA ASP A 145 -6.31 -3.54 -3.89
C ASP A 145 -5.10 -3.03 -3.10
N MET A 146 -4.00 -2.72 -3.77
CA MET A 146 -2.85 -2.05 -3.14
C MET A 146 -3.23 -0.70 -2.53
N LEU A 147 -4.02 0.11 -3.26
CA LEU A 147 -4.54 1.39 -2.76
C LEU A 147 -5.49 1.20 -1.57
N ARG A 148 -6.33 0.16 -1.55
CA ARG A 148 -7.17 -0.17 -0.38
C ARG A 148 -6.31 -0.43 0.85
N ALA A 149 -5.30 -1.30 0.71
CA ALA A 149 -4.41 -1.64 1.80
C ALA A 149 -3.66 -0.41 2.34
N ASP A 150 -3.06 0.38 1.43
CA ASP A 150 -2.38 1.63 1.78
C ASP A 150 -3.30 2.63 2.50
N LYS A 151 -4.50 2.87 1.96
CA LYS A 151 -5.41 3.90 2.51
C LYS A 151 -6.01 3.47 3.84
N VAL A 152 -6.30 2.19 4.03
CA VAL A 152 -6.74 1.65 5.33
C VAL A 152 -5.64 1.81 6.38
N GLN A 153 -4.40 1.43 6.03
CA GLN A 153 -3.23 1.52 6.92
C GLN A 153 -2.93 3.00 7.28
N ASN A 154 -2.80 3.86 6.27
CA ASN A 154 -2.53 5.29 6.48
C ASN A 154 -3.64 6.00 7.26
N TYR A 155 -4.90 5.62 7.05
CA TYR A 155 -6.00 6.21 7.81
C TYR A 155 -5.94 5.82 9.29
N LYS A 156 -5.54 4.58 9.61
CA LYS A 156 -5.31 4.15 11.00
C LYS A 156 -4.28 5.03 11.69
N ASP A 157 -3.14 5.24 11.04
CA ASP A 157 -2.06 6.06 11.59
C ASP A 157 -2.46 7.52 11.73
N PHE A 158 -3.23 8.03 10.75
CA PHE A 158 -3.80 9.36 10.85
C PHE A 158 -4.70 9.50 12.08
N ILE A 159 -5.65 8.58 12.30
CA ILE A 159 -6.53 8.59 13.47
C ILE A 159 -5.70 8.59 14.76
N ARG A 160 -4.69 7.71 14.83
CA ARG A 160 -3.92 7.47 16.06
C ARG A 160 -2.96 8.60 16.40
N HIS A 161 -2.36 9.25 15.39
CA HIS A 161 -1.22 10.14 15.60
C HIS A 161 -1.41 11.58 15.12
N HIS A 162 -2.41 11.84 14.28
CA HIS A 162 -2.55 13.12 13.57
C HIS A 162 -3.92 13.77 13.72
N ARG A 163 -4.97 13.00 13.99
CA ARG A 163 -6.32 13.52 14.13
C ARG A 163 -6.39 14.50 15.30
N GLY A 164 -6.90 15.70 15.03
CA GLY A 164 -7.02 16.79 16.01
C GLY A 164 -5.72 17.55 16.30
N THR A 165 -4.55 17.07 15.87
CA THR A 165 -3.25 17.72 16.13
C THR A 165 -2.55 18.22 14.87
N HIS A 166 -2.83 17.64 13.70
CA HIS A 166 -2.26 18.08 12.44
C HIS A 166 -2.96 19.36 11.95
N PRO A 167 -2.24 20.40 11.47
CA PRO A 167 -2.86 21.64 10.96
C PRO A 167 -3.91 21.40 9.88
N ARG A 168 -3.71 20.36 9.07
CA ARG A 168 -4.61 19.91 8.00
C ARG A 168 -5.52 18.76 8.41
N SER A 169 -5.77 18.53 9.70
CA SER A 169 -6.51 17.34 10.19
C SER A 169 -7.88 17.17 9.53
N ALA A 170 -8.66 18.25 9.40
CA ALA A 170 -9.99 18.17 8.78
C ALA A 170 -9.92 17.85 7.27
N GLU A 171 -8.91 18.36 6.56
CA GLU A 171 -8.67 18.02 5.16
C GLU A 171 -8.24 16.57 4.99
N LEU A 172 -7.30 16.11 5.82
CA LEU A 172 -6.81 14.73 5.78
C LEU A 172 -7.91 13.73 6.10
N GLU A 173 -8.80 14.05 7.05
CA GLU A 173 -9.99 13.24 7.32
C GLU A 173 -10.85 13.10 6.06
N ARG A 174 -11.22 14.21 5.41
CA ARG A 174 -12.01 14.18 4.17
C ARG A 174 -11.29 13.43 3.05
N TYR A 175 -9.97 13.59 2.95
CA TYR A 175 -9.13 12.89 1.99
C TYR A 175 -9.21 11.37 2.17
N PHE A 176 -9.03 10.85 3.39
CA PHE A 176 -9.12 9.41 3.64
C PHE A 176 -10.53 8.88 3.40
N GLN A 177 -11.56 9.60 3.84
CA GLN A 177 -12.95 9.23 3.58
C GLN A 177 -13.26 9.18 2.07
N ALA A 178 -12.75 10.13 1.29
CA ALA A 178 -12.93 10.15 -0.15
C ALA A 178 -12.29 8.92 -0.83
N TRP A 179 -11.06 8.57 -0.44
CA TRP A 179 -10.37 7.38 -0.94
C TRP A 179 -11.09 6.09 -0.56
N LEU A 180 -11.47 5.92 0.71
CA LEU A 180 -12.15 4.71 1.19
C LEU A 180 -13.50 4.53 0.49
N ALA A 181 -14.28 5.60 0.35
CA ALA A 181 -15.53 5.57 -0.40
C ALA A 181 -15.29 5.21 -1.88
N ARG A 182 -14.28 5.82 -2.53
CA ARG A 182 -13.98 5.55 -3.95
C ARG A 182 -13.53 4.11 -4.19
N LEU A 183 -12.78 3.54 -3.26
CA LEU A 183 -12.29 2.17 -3.29
C LEU A 183 -13.32 1.17 -2.74
N GLU A 184 -14.52 1.63 -2.39
CA GLU A 184 -15.61 0.78 -1.89
C GLU A 184 -15.24 0.01 -0.61
N VAL A 185 -14.47 0.66 0.28
CA VAL A 185 -14.16 0.12 1.61
C VAL A 185 -15.19 0.64 2.59
N SER A 186 -16.00 -0.27 3.15
CA SER A 186 -17.07 0.09 4.08
C SER A 186 -16.53 0.48 5.46
N PRO A 187 -17.27 1.29 6.26
CA PRO A 187 -16.90 1.60 7.64
C PRO A 187 -16.71 0.36 8.52
N GLU A 188 -17.49 -0.70 8.29
CA GLU A 188 -17.38 -1.97 9.01
C GLU A 188 -16.06 -2.69 8.67
N GLN A 189 -15.65 -2.65 7.39
CA GLN A 189 -14.35 -3.19 6.98
C GLN A 189 -13.21 -2.41 7.62
N VAL A 190 -13.25 -1.07 7.61
CA VAL A 190 -12.25 -0.22 8.26
C VAL A 190 -12.14 -0.56 9.74
N THR A 191 -13.27 -0.60 10.45
CA THR A 191 -13.33 -0.89 11.89
C THR A 191 -12.71 -2.25 12.20
N ARG A 192 -13.12 -3.28 11.44
CA ARG A 192 -12.61 -4.65 11.62
C ARG A 192 -11.12 -4.74 11.33
N TRP A 193 -10.64 -4.12 10.25
CA TRP A 193 -9.23 -4.17 9.87
C TRP A 193 -8.37 -3.37 10.83
N HIS A 194 -8.76 -2.16 11.24
CA HIS A 194 -8.03 -1.39 12.24
C HIS A 194 -7.86 -2.16 13.55
N ALA A 195 -8.93 -2.81 14.04
CA ALA A 195 -8.86 -3.65 15.23
C ALA A 195 -7.86 -4.81 15.06
N ALA A 196 -7.86 -5.49 13.90
CA ALA A 196 -6.92 -6.56 13.62
C ALA A 196 -5.46 -6.06 13.53
N LEU A 197 -5.24 -4.91 12.88
CA LEU A 197 -3.91 -4.32 12.74
C LEU A 197 -3.33 -3.86 14.10
N ASP A 198 -4.17 -3.41 15.04
CA ASP A 198 -3.72 -3.07 16.39
C ASP A 198 -3.21 -4.28 17.18
N HIS A 199 -3.62 -5.50 16.82
CA HIS A 199 -3.08 -6.74 17.39
C HIS A 199 -1.73 -7.15 16.76
N LEU A 200 -1.46 -6.77 15.51
CA LEU A 200 -0.15 -6.99 14.87
C LEU A 200 0.94 -6.08 15.42
N SER A 201 0.54 -4.93 15.96
CA SER A 201 1.43 -3.90 16.51
C SER A 201 1.95 -4.19 17.93
N ARG A 202 1.54 -5.30 18.56
CA ARG A 202 1.88 -5.68 19.94
C ARG A 202 2.88 -6.84 19.95
#